data_AF-A0A2D6P3X1-F1
#
_entry.id   AF-A0A2D6P3X1-F1
#
_cell.length_a   1.000
_cell.length_b   1.000
_cell.length_c   1.000
_cell.angle_alpha   90.00
_cell.angle_beta   90.00
_cell.angle_gamma   90.00
#
_symmetry.space_group_name_H-M   'P 1'
#
loop_
_entity.id
_entity.type
_entity.pdbx_description
1 polymer ?
#
loop_
_entity_poly.entity_id
_entity_poly.type
_entity_poly.pdbx_seq_one_letter_code
_entity_poly.pdbx_strand_id
1 'polypeptide(L)'
;MGKNKDLEELTNLLSKALRHRIGSIVNENELYADKYAKDAEVLFKEAEKVILRQNWNSYDKTKIKEKLKPKLKKELEQKDFLDNKKFDIMDHEINRTLKEFNLI
;
A
#
# COMPACT_ATOMS: atom_id res chain seq x y z
N MET A 1 -22.22 4.64 -2.02
CA MET A 1 -20.96 5.32 -1.61
C MET A 1 -20.48 6.18 -2.77
N GLY A 2 -19.77 7.27 -2.51
CA GLY A 2 -19.28 8.17 -3.56
C GLY A 2 -17.81 7.88 -3.89
N LYS A 3 -17.42 8.10 -5.15
CA LYS A 3 -16.07 7.78 -5.68
C LYS A 3 -14.90 8.36 -4.86
N ASN A 4 -15.08 9.54 -4.24
CA ASN A 4 -14.07 10.12 -3.34
C ASN A 4 -13.87 9.31 -2.04
N LYS A 5 -14.93 8.70 -1.49
CA LYS A 5 -14.83 7.82 -0.32
C LYS A 5 -14.08 6.55 -0.67
N ASP A 6 -14.40 5.94 -1.80
CA ASP A 6 -13.72 4.74 -2.29
C ASP A 6 -12.24 5.01 -2.56
N LEU A 7 -11.89 6.21 -3.07
CA LEU A 7 -10.51 6.63 -3.26
C LEU A 7 -9.75 6.72 -1.92
N GLU A 8 -10.37 7.29 -0.90
CA GLU A 8 -9.77 7.36 0.44
C GLU A 8 -9.63 5.98 1.08
N GLU A 9 -10.67 5.15 0.99
CA GLU A 9 -10.67 3.76 1.46
C GLU A 9 -9.56 2.96 0.78
N LEU A 10 -9.46 3.03 -0.54
CA LEU A 10 -8.43 2.37 -1.33
C LEU A 10 -7.03 2.84 -0.91
N THR A 11 -6.83 4.15 -0.80
CA THR A 11 -5.54 4.71 -0.37
C THR A 11 -5.15 4.23 1.03
N ASN A 12 -6.13 4.13 1.95
CA ASN A 12 -5.90 3.64 3.30
C ASN A 12 -5.54 2.15 3.34
N LEU A 13 -6.22 1.34 2.53
CA LEU A 13 -5.95 -0.10 2.42
C LEU A 13 -4.58 -0.34 1.81
N LEU A 14 -4.28 0.31 0.68
CA LEU A 14 -2.97 0.19 0.02
C LEU A 14 -1.83 0.67 0.91
N SER A 15 -1.99 1.78 1.67
CA SER A 15 -0.93 2.25 2.56
C SER A 15 -0.63 1.25 3.68
N LYS A 16 -1.67 0.63 4.26
CA LYS A 16 -1.49 -0.40 5.30
C LYS A 16 -0.89 -1.68 4.71
N ALA A 17 -1.39 -2.13 3.56
CA ALA A 17 -0.89 -3.32 2.88
C ALA A 17 0.58 -3.18 2.52
N LEU A 18 0.95 -2.05 1.91
CA LEU A 18 2.34 -1.73 1.57
C LEU A 18 3.24 -1.62 2.79
N ARG A 19 2.77 -1.01 3.89
CA ARG A 19 3.53 -0.97 5.15
C ARG A 19 3.86 -2.39 5.63
N HIS A 20 2.90 -3.30 5.59
CA HIS A 20 3.09 -4.70 5.99
C HIS A 20 3.99 -5.47 5.03
N ARG A 21 3.82 -5.28 3.71
CA ARG A 21 4.69 -5.88 2.68
C ARG A 21 6.14 -5.42 2.84
N ILE A 22 6.36 -4.11 2.95
CA ILE A 22 7.68 -3.52 3.18
C ILE A 22 8.26 -4.04 4.49
N GLY A 23 7.48 -4.07 5.57
CA GLY A 23 7.91 -4.60 6.85
C GLY A 23 8.35 -6.07 6.78
N SER A 24 7.62 -6.90 6.04
CA SER A 24 7.99 -8.29 5.78
C SER A 24 9.30 -8.42 5.00
N ILE A 25 9.52 -7.56 3.99
CA ILE A 25 10.74 -7.56 3.18
C ILE A 25 11.96 -7.12 4.01
N VAL A 26 11.85 -6.01 4.75
CA VAL A 26 13.01 -5.48 5.49
C VAL A 26 13.36 -6.30 6.72
N ASN A 27 12.40 -7.06 7.26
CA ASN A 27 12.57 -7.91 8.43
C ASN A 27 12.46 -9.40 8.05
N GLU A 28 12.85 -9.81 6.84
CA GLU A 28 12.64 -11.17 6.30
C GLU A 28 13.15 -12.31 7.21
N ASN A 29 14.17 -12.04 8.03
CA ASN A 29 14.78 -13.01 8.95
C ASN A 29 14.16 -13.00 10.36
N GLU A 30 13.16 -12.15 10.60
CA GLU A 30 12.49 -12.05 11.90
C GLU A 30 11.26 -12.96 11.98
N LEU A 31 10.98 -13.46 13.20
CA LEU A 31 9.86 -14.36 13.50
C LEU A 31 8.48 -13.83 13.03
N TYR A 32 8.33 -12.52 12.87
CA TYR A 32 7.07 -11.87 12.50
C TYR A 32 6.94 -11.55 11.00
N ALA A 33 7.96 -11.84 10.18
CA ALA A 33 7.93 -11.55 8.73
C ALA A 33 6.73 -12.19 8.03
N ASP A 34 6.46 -13.46 8.35
CA ASP A 34 5.34 -14.23 7.78
C ASP A 34 3.98 -13.68 8.20
N LYS A 35 3.88 -13.18 9.44
CA LYS A 35 2.65 -12.55 9.93
C LYS A 35 2.37 -11.27 9.14
N TYR A 36 3.40 -10.44 8.95
CA TYR A 36 3.26 -9.23 8.14
C TYR A 36 2.93 -9.53 6.68
N ALA A 37 3.50 -10.59 6.09
CA ALA A 37 3.14 -11.01 4.74
C ALA A 37 1.65 -11.38 4.63
N LYS A 38 1.13 -12.17 5.57
CA LYS A 38 -0.29 -12.56 5.62
C LYS A 38 -1.21 -11.36 5.82
N ASP A 39 -0.86 -10.46 6.74
CA ASP A 39 -1.64 -9.23 6.98
C ASP A 39 -1.67 -8.34 5.72
N ALA A 40 -0.54 -8.24 5.00
CA ALA A 40 -0.48 -7.53 3.72
C ALA A 40 -1.41 -8.14 2.68
N GLU A 41 -1.40 -9.47 2.54
CA GLU A 41 -2.23 -10.19 1.57
C GLU A 41 -3.73 -9.96 1.82
N VAL A 42 -4.18 -10.03 3.07
CA VAL A 42 -5.58 -9.76 3.43
C VAL A 42 -5.99 -8.34 3.03
N LEU A 43 -5.14 -7.36 3.32
CA LEU A 43 -5.43 -5.96 2.98
C LEU A 43 -5.40 -5.70 1.48
N PHE A 44 -4.53 -6.38 0.73
CA PHE A 44 -4.53 -6.30 -0.74
C PHE A 44 -5.81 -6.87 -1.34
N LYS A 45 -6.33 -7.99 -0.82
CA LYS A 45 -7.63 -8.53 -1.25
C LYS A 45 -8.78 -7.57 -0.97
N GLU A 46 -8.76 -6.86 0.17
CA GLU A 46 -9.76 -5.82 0.43
C GLU A 46 -9.59 -4.61 -0.49
N ALA A 47 -8.36 -4.18 -0.77
CA ALA A 47 -8.08 -3.11 -1.72
C ALA A 47 -8.59 -3.45 -3.13
N GLU A 48 -8.37 -4.69 -3.58
CA GLU A 48 -8.86 -5.20 -4.86
C GLU A 48 -10.38 -5.09 -4.98
N LYS A 49 -11.11 -5.47 -3.92
CA LYS A 49 -12.57 -5.30 -3.90
C LYS A 49 -12.99 -3.85 -4.10
N VAL A 50 -12.28 -2.88 -3.51
CA VAL A 50 -12.56 -1.45 -3.70
C VAL A 50 -12.21 -1.00 -5.12
N ILE A 51 -11.09 -1.49 -5.66
CA ILE A 51 -10.68 -1.21 -7.04
C ILE A 51 -11.78 -1.63 -8.02
N LEU A 52 -12.36 -2.82 -7.85
CA LEU A 52 -13.39 -3.37 -8.73
C LEU A 52 -14.75 -2.67 -8.63
N ARG A 53 -15.02 -1.89 -7.57
CA ARG A 53 -16.28 -1.15 -7.40
C ARG A 53 -16.39 0.07 -8.31
N GLN A 54 -15.27 0.58 -8.82
CA GLN A 54 -15.21 1.87 -9.51
C GLN A 54 -14.41 1.76 -10.82
N ASN A 55 -14.78 2.57 -11.80
CA ASN A 55 -13.94 2.80 -12.96
C ASN A 55 -12.99 3.97 -12.69
N TRP A 56 -11.70 3.67 -12.52
CA TRP A 56 -10.64 4.63 -12.22
C TRP A 56 -10.08 5.22 -13.52
N ASN A 57 -10.34 6.50 -13.75
CA ASN A 57 -9.76 7.21 -14.90
C ASN A 57 -8.32 7.67 -14.58
N SER A 58 -7.63 8.22 -15.57
CA SER A 58 -6.25 8.69 -15.41
C SER A 58 -6.09 9.74 -14.31
N TYR A 59 -7.08 10.61 -14.11
CA TYR A 59 -7.06 11.61 -13.03
C TYR A 59 -7.14 10.95 -11.65
N ASP A 60 -8.02 9.96 -11.47
CA ASP A 60 -8.15 9.24 -10.21
C ASP A 60 -6.89 8.45 -9.89
N LYS A 61 -6.31 7.78 -10.89
CA LYS A 61 -5.06 7.02 -10.80
C LYS A 61 -3.89 7.89 -10.30
N THR A 62 -3.73 9.07 -10.89
CA THR A 62 -2.73 10.06 -10.44
C THR A 62 -3.00 10.47 -8.99
N LYS A 63 -4.25 10.77 -8.65
CA LYS A 63 -4.64 11.18 -7.29
C LYS A 63 -4.41 10.08 -6.25
N ILE A 64 -4.64 8.81 -6.59
CA ILE A 64 -4.32 7.67 -5.73
C ILE A 64 -2.82 7.65 -5.46
N LYS A 65 -1.98 7.74 -6.50
CA LYS A 65 -0.52 7.76 -6.36
C LYS A 65 -0.03 8.92 -5.48
N GLU A 66 -0.52 10.13 -5.75
CA GLU A 66 -0.17 11.35 -5.01
C GLU A 66 -0.56 11.29 -3.54
N LYS A 67 -1.69 10.67 -3.20
CA LYS A 67 -2.10 10.47 -1.81
C LYS A 67 -1.38 9.29 -1.14
N LEU A 68 -1.12 8.22 -1.87
CA LEU A 68 -0.56 6.99 -1.34
C LEU A 68 0.87 7.18 -0.84
N LYS A 69 1.73 7.85 -1.62
CA LYS A 69 3.14 8.06 -1.26
C LYS A 69 3.35 8.77 0.09
N PRO A 70 2.81 9.98 0.33
CA PRO A 70 2.99 10.67 1.61
C PRO A 70 2.32 9.91 2.77
N LYS A 71 1.21 9.23 2.51
CA LYS A 71 0.52 8.43 3.53
C LYS A 71 1.34 7.22 3.95
N LEU A 72 1.88 6.46 2.99
CA LEU A 72 2.75 5.32 3.26
C LEU A 72 4.03 5.76 3.97
N LYS A 73 4.65 6.86 3.54
CA LYS A 73 5.83 7.41 4.20
C LYS A 73 5.56 7.66 5.68
N LYS A 74 4.45 8.34 6.01
CA LYS A 74 4.04 8.60 7.40
C LYS A 74 3.79 7.32 8.19
N GLU A 75 3.16 6.32 7.57
CA GLU A 75 2.94 5.01 8.19
C GLU A 75 4.25 4.25 8.48
N LEU A 76 5.28 4.40 7.64
CA LEU A 76 6.61 3.80 7.84
C LEU A 76 7.47 4.57 8.85
N GLU A 77 7.36 5.90 8.89
CA GLU A 77 8.01 6.75 9.89
C GLU A 77 7.54 6.42 11.31
N GLN A 78 6.27 6.07 11.48
CA GLN A 78 5.72 5.64 12.78
C GLN A 78 6.15 4.23 13.23
N LYS A 79 6.98 3.55 12.44
CA LYS A 79 7.42 2.17 12.69
C LYS A 79 8.93 2.15 12.86
N ASP A 80 9.37 2.63 14.02
CA ASP A 80 10.80 2.73 14.37
C ASP A 80 11.51 1.37 14.42
N PHE A 81 10.76 0.28 14.63
CA PHE A 81 11.29 -1.08 14.64
C PHE A 81 11.61 -1.63 13.23
N LEU A 82 11.17 -0.96 12.16
CA LEU A 82 11.50 -1.35 10.79
C LEU A 82 12.83 -0.73 10.38
N ASP A 83 13.69 -1.52 9.74
CA ASP A 83 14.95 -1.06 9.17
C ASP A 83 14.76 0.16 8.24
N ASN A 84 15.70 1.09 8.26
CA ASN A 84 15.68 2.31 7.43
C ASN A 84 15.62 2.01 5.92
N LYS A 85 16.05 0.83 5.47
CA LYS A 85 15.85 0.31 4.10
C LYS A 85 14.39 0.36 3.65
N LYS A 86 13.42 0.48 4.58
CA LYS A 86 11.99 0.65 4.28
C LYS A 86 11.72 1.82 3.34
N PHE A 87 12.50 2.91 3.43
CA PHE A 87 12.33 4.07 2.55
C PHE A 87 12.96 3.85 1.18
N ASP A 88 14.04 3.07 1.10
CA ASP A 88 14.73 2.77 -0.16
C ASP A 88 13.85 1.94 -1.10
N ILE A 89 13.09 1.00 -0.54
CA ILE A 89 12.20 0.13 -1.32
C ILE A 89 10.78 0.70 -1.49
N MET A 90 10.43 1.78 -0.78
CA MET A 90 9.07 2.32 -0.74
C MET A 90 8.54 2.68 -2.13
N ASP A 91 9.30 3.46 -2.90
CA ASP A 91 8.86 3.90 -4.22
C ASP A 91 8.76 2.74 -5.22
N HIS A 92 9.65 1.74 -5.09
CA HIS A 92 9.58 0.51 -5.88
C HIS A 92 8.28 -0.25 -5.59
N GLU A 93 7.97 -0.49 -4.31
CA GLU A 93 6.80 -1.25 -3.91
C GLU A 93 5.48 -0.54 -4.24
N ILE A 94 5.43 0.80 -4.12
CA ILE A 94 4.28 1.60 -4.60
C ILE A 94 4.07 1.36 -6.10
N ASN A 95 5.09 1.56 -6.92
CA ASN A 95 4.95 1.44 -8.38
C ASN A 95 4.60 0.01 -8.80
N ARG A 96 5.22 -0.99 -8.17
CA ARG A 96 4.90 -2.40 -8.38
C ARG A 96 3.43 -2.67 -8.09
N THR A 97 2.94 -2.26 -6.93
CA THR A 97 1.56 -2.50 -6.50
C THR A 97 0.56 -1.77 -7.41
N LEU A 98 0.82 -0.52 -7.76
CA LEU A 98 -0.06 0.22 -8.67
C LEU A 98 -0.11 -0.42 -10.06
N LYS A 99 1.00 -0.98 -10.57
CA LYS A 99 1.01 -1.76 -11.81
C LYS A 99 0.23 -3.07 -11.69
N GLU A 100 0.43 -3.81 -10.60
CA GLU A 100 -0.30 -5.07 -10.30
C GLU A 100 -1.83 -4.84 -10.34
N PHE A 101 -2.30 -3.66 -9.91
CA PHE A 101 -3.71 -3.28 -9.92
C PHE A 101 -4.17 -2.46 -11.14
N ASN A 102 -3.33 -2.30 -12.17
CA ASN A 102 -3.62 -1.48 -13.35
C ASN A 102 -4.02 -0.02 -13.02
N LEU A 103 -3.42 0.54 -11.97
CA LEU A 103 -3.63 1.90 -11.50
C LEU A 103 -2.57 2.89 -12.03
N ILE A 104 -1.59 2.44 -12.80
CA ILE A 104 -0.64 3.26 -13.59
C ILE A 104 -0.20 2.53 -14.85
#